data_AF-R5H542-F1
#
_entry.id   AF-R5H542-F1
#
_cell.length_a   1.000
_cell.length_b   1.000
_cell.length_c   1.000
_cell.angle_alpha   90.00
_cell.angle_beta   90.00
_cell.angle_gamma   90.00
#
_symmetry.space_group_name_H-M   'P 1'
#
loop_
_entity.id
_entity.type
_entity.pdbx_description
1 polymer ?
#
loop_
_entity_poly.entity_id
_entity_poly.type
_entity_poly.pdbx_seq_one_letter_code
_entity_poly.pdbx_strand_id
1 'polypeptide(L)'
;MRELFEETGIRAFPGEISLEWTLTTDSMLRDFYTVHKDVGLDRLVLQSTEVCAAKWVTFDRLEEMAANGQTTRTVAKWLANRGDDLRQRVREISSGIGDLDKAE
;
A
#
# COMPACT_ATOMS: atom_id res chain seq x y z
N MET A 1 10.55 5.35 0.73
CA MET A 1 10.49 6.70 0.12
C MET A 1 11.24 6.75 -1.21
N ARG A 2 12.55 6.46 -1.26
CA ARG A 2 13.31 6.39 -2.53
C ARG A 2 12.67 5.42 -3.54
N GLU A 3 12.54 4.14 -3.17
CA GLU A 3 11.95 3.11 -4.05
C GLU A 3 10.54 3.47 -4.54
N LEU A 4 9.68 3.98 -3.65
CA LEU A 4 8.35 4.45 -4.03
C LEU A 4 8.39 5.49 -5.16
N PHE A 5 9.33 6.45 -5.08
CA PHE A 5 9.49 7.46 -6.13
C PHE A 5 10.12 6.88 -7.41
N GLU A 6 11.17 6.06 -7.28
CA GLU A 6 11.87 5.49 -8.43
C GLU A 6 10.95 4.55 -9.23
N GLU A 7 10.23 3.66 -8.55
CA GLU A 7 9.37 2.66 -9.18
C GLU A 7 8.06 3.24 -9.73
N THR A 8 7.47 4.23 -9.04
CA THR A 8 6.09 4.70 -9.32
C THR A 8 5.93 6.19 -9.60
N GLY A 9 6.95 7.00 -9.31
CA GLY A 9 6.88 8.47 -9.35
C GLY A 9 6.19 9.12 -8.15
N ILE A 10 5.61 8.33 -7.21
CA ILE A 10 4.93 8.86 -6.04
C ILE A 10 5.94 9.42 -5.03
N ARG A 11 5.79 10.69 -4.67
CA ARG A 11 6.59 11.32 -3.61
C ARG A 11 5.94 11.15 -2.25
N ALA A 12 6.74 10.78 -1.26
CA ALA A 12 6.36 10.74 0.14
C ALA A 12 7.46 11.35 1.01
N PHE A 13 7.06 12.04 2.07
CA PHE A 13 7.93 12.66 3.07
C PHE A 13 7.91 11.85 4.38
N PRO A 14 8.92 12.01 5.25
CA PRO A 14 9.03 11.21 6.48
C PRO A 14 7.78 11.25 7.38
N GLY A 15 7.06 12.37 7.43
CA GLY A 15 5.84 12.50 8.23
C GLY A 15 4.59 11.85 7.63
N GLU A 16 4.67 11.35 6.40
CA GLU A 16 3.54 10.75 5.68
C GLU A 16 3.61 9.22 5.60
N ILE A 17 4.77 8.65 5.93
CA ILE A 17 5.02 7.21 5.90
C ILE A 17 4.95 6.66 7.32
N SER A 18 4.24 5.56 7.49
CA SER A 18 4.16 4.85 8.77
C SER A 18 4.76 3.46 8.63
N LEU A 19 5.64 3.09 9.55
CA LEU A 19 6.02 1.69 9.71
C LEU A 19 4.79 0.92 10.18
N GLU A 20 4.40 -0.11 9.42
CA GLU A 20 3.25 -0.95 9.73
C GLU A 20 3.67 -2.25 10.40
N TRP A 21 4.70 -2.91 9.86
CA TRP A 21 5.13 -4.19 10.37
C TRP A 21 6.55 -4.52 9.94
N THR A 22 7.26 -5.30 10.74
CA THR A 22 8.56 -5.85 10.39
C THR A 22 8.45 -7.37 10.33
N LEU A 23 8.77 -7.95 9.18
CA LEU A 23 8.91 -9.38 8.99
C LEU A 23 10.39 -9.76 9.14
N THR A 24 10.65 -10.59 10.14
CA THR A 24 11.95 -11.23 10.33
C THR A 24 11.84 -12.71 10.02
N THR A 25 12.78 -13.22 9.22
CA THR A 25 13.00 -14.64 8.94
C THR A 25 14.48 -14.92 9.04
N ASP A 26 14.87 -16.19 9.04
CA ASP A 26 16.28 -16.60 9.19
C ASP A 26 17.22 -15.99 8.13
N SER A 27 16.71 -15.61 6.95
CA SER A 27 17.50 -15.06 5.84
C SER A 27 17.13 -13.63 5.44
N MET A 28 16.17 -13.00 6.14
CA MET A 28 15.60 -11.75 5.65
C MET A 28 14.96 -10.92 6.76
N LEU A 29 15.24 -9.61 6.72
CA LEU A 29 14.53 -8.57 7.45
C LEU A 29 13.82 -7.68 6.44
N ARG A 30 12.51 -7.50 6.58
CA ARG A 30 11.73 -6.57 5.74
C ARG A 30 10.78 -5.73 6.57
N ASP A 31 10.86 -4.43 6.35
CA ASP A 31 9.90 -3.47 6.87
C ASP A 31 8.80 -3.22 5.84
N PHE A 32 7.56 -3.25 6.31
CA PHE A 32 6.37 -2.87 5.58
C PHE A 32 5.96 -1.49 6.04
N TYR A 33 5.77 -0.60 5.08
CA TYR A 33 5.33 0.75 5.32
C TYR A 33 4.00 1.01 4.62
N THR A 34 3.17 1.85 5.22
CA THR A 34 1.97 2.40 4.60
C THR A 34 2.15 3.89 4.37
N VAL A 35 1.55 4.38 3.29
CA VAL A 35 1.47 5.79 2.96
C VAL A 35 0.09 6.05 2.38
N HIS A 36 -0.52 7.17 2.76
CA HIS A 36 -1.78 7.63 2.18
C HIS A 36 -1.50 8.74 1.18
N LYS A 37 -1.97 8.57 -0.06
CA LYS A 37 -1.81 9.53 -1.15
C LYS A 37 -3.04 9.50 -2.05
N ASP A 38 -3.50 10.68 -2.43
CA ASP A 38 -4.48 10.84 -3.50
C ASP A 38 -3.76 11.09 -4.83
N VAL A 39 -3.49 10.02 -5.57
CA VAL A 39 -2.76 10.06 -6.85
C VAL A 39 -3.48 9.21 -7.88
N GLY A 40 -4.03 9.86 -8.90
CA GLY A 40 -4.60 9.18 -10.07
C GLY A 40 -3.56 8.36 -10.84
N LEU A 41 -3.99 7.26 -11.48
CA LEU A 41 -3.09 6.40 -12.29
C LEU A 41 -2.41 7.16 -13.42
N ASP A 42 -3.05 8.19 -13.96
CA ASP A 42 -2.55 9.09 -15.00
C ASP A 42 -1.33 9.91 -14.58
N ARG A 43 -1.09 10.01 -13.26
CA ARG A 43 0.04 10.76 -12.69
C ARG A 43 1.23 9.88 -12.33
N LEU A 44 1.12 8.56 -12.47
CA LEU A 44 2.22 7.65 -12.18
C LEU A 44 3.28 7.70 -13.26
N VAL A 45 4.54 7.61 -12.85
CA VAL A 45 5.70 7.50 -13.75
C VAL A 45 6.41 6.20 -13.40
N LEU A 46 6.09 5.14 -14.15
CA LEU A 46 6.56 3.79 -13.84
C LEU A 46 7.96 3.54 -14.39
N GLN A 47 8.87 3.03 -13.56
CA GLN A 47 10.17 2.56 -14.03
C GLN A 47 10.01 1.25 -14.80
N SER A 48 10.11 1.33 -16.13
CA SER A 48 9.87 0.19 -17.02
C SER A 48 10.74 -1.06 -16.79
N THR A 49 11.90 -0.94 -16.12
CA THR A 49 12.77 -2.10 -15.81
C THR A 49 12.31 -2.89 -14.59
N GLU A 50 11.48 -2.32 -13.73
CA GLU A 50 11.03 -2.94 -12.47
C GLU A 50 9.51 -3.07 -12.39
N VAL A 51 8.77 -2.10 -12.92
CA VAL A 51 7.31 -2.05 -12.87
C VAL A 51 6.73 -2.18 -14.28
N CYS A 52 6.01 -3.27 -14.51
CA CYS A 52 5.34 -3.52 -15.80
C CYS A 52 3.97 -2.83 -15.92
N ALA A 53 3.25 -2.69 -14.80
CA ALA A 53 1.92 -2.11 -14.75
C ALA A 53 1.55 -1.71 -13.31
N ALA A 54 0.61 -0.78 -13.17
CA ALA A 54 0.02 -0.38 -11.89
C ALA A 54 -1.51 -0.33 -11.97
N LYS A 55 -2.17 -0.60 -10.85
CA LYS A 55 -3.62 -0.44 -10.69
C LYS A 55 -3.94 -0.13 -9.23
N TRP A 56 -4.95 0.70 -9.01
CA TRP A 56 -5.59 0.85 -7.70
C TRP A 56 -6.64 -0.25 -7.53
N VAL A 57 -6.74 -0.80 -6.31
CA VAL A 57 -7.72 -1.83 -5.95
C VAL A 57 -8.30 -1.51 -4.58
N THR A 58 -9.53 -1.95 -4.33
CA THR A 58 -10.08 -1.95 -2.97
C THR A 58 -9.35 -2.97 -2.10
N PHE A 59 -9.45 -2.82 -0.78
CA PHE A 59 -8.83 -3.77 0.15
C PHE A 59 -9.39 -5.19 -0.04
N ASP A 60 -10.70 -5.34 -0.24
CA ASP A 60 -11.33 -6.64 -0.51
C ASP A 60 -10.79 -7.28 -1.80
N ARG A 61 -10.56 -6.48 -2.84
CA ARG A 61 -9.98 -6.98 -4.09
C ARG A 61 -8.53 -7.39 -3.91
N LEU A 62 -7.76 -6.71 -3.05
CA LEU A 62 -6.39 -7.10 -2.72
C LEU A 62 -6.36 -8.46 -1.99
N GLU A 63 -7.26 -8.69 -1.04
CA GLU A 63 -7.39 -9.98 -0.37
C GLU A 63 -7.78 -11.10 -1.32
N GLU A 64 -8.76 -10.86 -2.21
CA GLU A 64 -9.16 -11.82 -3.23
C GLU A 64 -7.98 -12.18 -4.16
N MET A 65 -7.22 -11.17 -4.61
CA MET A 65 -6.01 -11.38 -5.41
C MET A 65 -4.98 -12.23 -4.67
N ALA A 66 -4.79 -12.01 -3.37
CA ALA A 66 -3.87 -12.79 -2.56
C ALA A 66 -4.33 -14.25 -2.39
N ALA A 67 -5.63 -14.47 -2.13
CA ALA A 67 -6.23 -15.79 -2.04
C ALA A 67 -6.11 -16.58 -3.37
N ASN A 68 -6.19 -15.88 -4.50
CA ASN A 68 -6.04 -16.46 -5.84
C ASN A 68 -4.59 -16.58 -6.32
N GLY A 69 -3.59 -16.29 -5.47
CA GLY A 69 -2.17 -16.42 -5.83
C GLY A 69 -1.66 -15.37 -6.83
N GLN A 70 -2.37 -14.25 -6.97
CA GLN A 70 -2.01 -13.14 -7.87
C GLN A 70 -1.12 -12.09 -7.19
N THR A 71 -0.71 -12.33 -5.95
CA THR A 71 0.26 -11.52 -5.21
C THR A 71 1.47 -12.37 -4.82
N THR A 72 2.57 -11.72 -4.45
CA THR A 72 3.70 -12.45 -3.87
C THR A 72 3.33 -13.06 -2.51
N ARG A 73 4.07 -14.10 -2.10
CA ARG A 73 3.90 -14.73 -0.77
C ARG A 73 4.10 -13.74 0.37
N THR A 74 4.93 -12.71 0.16
CA THR A 74 5.20 -11.64 1.11
C THR A 74 3.94 -10.83 1.39
N VAL A 75 3.20 -10.43 0.36
CA VAL A 75 1.91 -9.72 0.50
C VAL A 75 0.85 -10.61 1.15
N ALA A 76 0.74 -11.87 0.73
CA ALA A 76 -0.20 -12.81 1.33
C ALA A 76 0.07 -13.02 2.84
N LYS A 77 1.35 -13.13 3.25
CA LYS A 77 1.72 -13.19 4.67
C LYS A 77 1.36 -11.90 5.41
N TRP A 78 1.60 -10.74 4.82
CA TRP A 78 1.26 -9.46 5.45
C TRP A 78 -0.25 -9.38 5.73
N LEU A 79 -1.09 -9.72 4.75
CA LEU A 79 -2.55 -9.79 4.93
C LEU A 79 -2.96 -10.82 5.98
N ALA A 80 -2.35 -12.02 5.99
CA ALA A 80 -2.67 -13.04 6.98
C ALA A 80 -2.30 -12.65 8.43
N ASN A 81 -1.28 -11.79 8.63
CA ASN A 81 -0.82 -11.40 9.97
C ASN A 81 -1.39 -10.05 10.43
N ARG A 82 -1.69 -9.14 9.50
CA ARG A 82 -2.03 -7.73 9.78
C ARG A 82 -3.31 -7.27 9.06
N GLY A 83 -4.02 -8.16 8.38
CA GLY A 83 -5.14 -7.81 7.50
C GLY A 83 -6.27 -7.03 8.18
N ASP A 84 -6.65 -7.43 9.40
CA ASP A 84 -7.71 -6.74 10.16
C ASP A 84 -7.30 -5.32 10.54
N ASP A 85 -6.08 -5.13 11.03
CA ASP A 85 -5.53 -3.82 11.40
C ASP A 85 -5.43 -2.91 10.16
N LEU A 86 -4.95 -3.46 9.04
CA LEU A 86 -4.86 -2.73 7.77
C LEU A 86 -6.23 -2.31 7.24
N ARG A 87 -7.21 -3.22 7.30
CA ARG A 87 -8.59 -2.95 6.89
C ARG A 87 -9.18 -1.82 7.72
N GLN A 88 -8.98 -1.87 9.04
CA GLN A 88 -9.45 -0.83 9.94
C GLN A 88 -8.81 0.53 9.59
N ARG A 89 -7.49 0.55 9.36
CA ARG A 89 -6.76 1.76 8.96
C ARG A 89 -7.25 2.34 7.63
N VAL A 90 -7.53 1.50 6.64
CA VAL A 90 -8.12 1.92 5.35
C VAL A 90 -9.51 2.53 5.55
N ARG A 91 -10.33 1.96 6.44
CA ARG A 91 -11.65 2.51 6.77
C ARG A 91 -11.55 3.87 7.44
N GLU A 92 -10.65 4.04 8.40
CA GLU A 92 -10.42 5.31 9.11
C GLU A 92 -10.00 6.43 8.16
N ILE A 93 -9.10 6.13 7.22
CA ILE A 93 -8.70 7.07 6.16
C ILE A 93 -9.90 7.43 5.29
N SER A 94 -10.70 6.43 4.88
CA SER A 94 -11.87 6.63 4.02
C SER A 94 -12.97 7.43 4.73
N SER A 95 -13.20 7.22 6.03
CA SER A 95 -14.18 7.99 6.82
C SER A 95 -13.71 9.42 7.07
N GLY A 96 -12.41 9.65 7.28
CA GLY A 96 -11.86 10.99 7.47
C GLY A 96 -12.00 11.87 6.22
N ILE A 97 -12.00 11.27 5.02
CA ILE A 97 -12.29 11.99 3.75
C ILE A 97 -13.77 12.43 3.72
N GLY A 98 -14.70 11.55 4.10
CA GLY A 98 -16.13 11.85 4.08
C GLY A 98 -16.58 12.93 5.07
N ASP A 99 -15.78 13.19 6.11
CA ASP A 99 -16.01 14.28 7.06
C ASP A 99 -15.44 15.63 6.57
N LEU A 100 -14.38 15.61 5.75
CA LEU A 100 -13.83 16.81 5.09
C LEU A 100 -14.75 17.29 3.96
N ASP A 101 -15.32 16.38 3.17
CA ASP A 101 -16.24 16.70 2.07
C ASP A 101 -17.60 17.26 2.53
N LYS A 102 -17.96 17.08 3.81
CA LYS A 102 -19.20 17.61 4.41
C LYS A 102 -19.03 18.96 5.12
N ALA A 103 -17.80 19.45 5.19
CA ALA A 103 -17.46 20.71 5.85
C ALA A 103 -17.36 21.90 4.88
N GLU A 104 -17.58 21.69 3.58
CA GLU A 104 -17.77 22.71 2.53
C GLU A 104 -19.27 22.90 2.18
#